data_AF-A0A7V9TCD7-F1
#
_entry.id   AF-A0A7V9TCD7-F1
#
_cell.length_a   1.000
_cell.length_b   1.000
_cell.length_c   1.000
_cell.angle_alpha   90.00
_cell.angle_beta   90.00
_cell.angle_gamma   90.00
#
_symmetry.space_group_name_H-M   'P 1'
#
loop_
_entity.id
_entity.type
_entity.pdbx_description
1 polymer ?
#
loop_
_entity_poly.entity_id
_entity_poly.type
_entity_poly.pdbx_seq_one_letter_code
_entity_poly.pdbx_strand_id
1 'polypeptide(L)'
;MPSINAPFSHDSSRRAFVKSLAIAAAATNFNRVVAPVAAGQARRNTIKLGFDNFSVRAFEWKAPQLLDYAATLKVDTVLLSDLNVYESHDEAYLKRIRSKASDLGIEIHAGTGSICPTSKTF
;
A
#
# COMPACT_ATOMS: atom_id res chain seq x y z
N MET A 1 32.61 40.59 -13.87
CA MET A 1 32.46 39.11 -13.78
C MET A 1 33.37 38.60 -12.66
N PRO A 2 32.89 38.50 -11.41
CA PRO A 2 33.56 37.72 -10.36
C PRO A 2 32.90 36.33 -10.22
N SER A 3 33.76 35.33 -10.12
CA SER A 3 33.48 33.89 -10.06
C SER A 3 32.72 33.46 -8.79
N ILE A 4 31.55 32.86 -8.98
CA ILE A 4 30.91 31.98 -7.99
C ILE A 4 31.58 30.61 -8.13
N ASN A 5 32.30 30.16 -7.11
CA ASN A 5 32.54 28.73 -6.84
C ASN A 5 33.15 28.56 -5.45
N ALA A 6 32.31 28.29 -4.45
CA ALA A 6 32.72 27.61 -3.23
C ALA A 6 32.05 26.22 -3.25
N PRO A 7 32.79 25.12 -3.09
CA PRO A 7 32.17 23.80 -3.05
C PRO A 7 31.52 23.57 -1.69
N PHE A 8 30.20 23.33 -1.68
CA PHE A 8 29.54 22.68 -0.55
C PHE A 8 29.94 21.21 -0.54
N SER A 9 31.01 20.87 0.17
CA SER A 9 31.35 19.49 0.48
C SER A 9 31.04 19.22 1.96
N HIS A 10 29.83 18.77 2.25
CA HIS A 10 29.51 18.18 3.56
C HIS A 10 29.72 16.67 3.46
N ASP A 11 30.96 16.21 3.65
CA ASP A 11 31.30 14.79 3.72
C ASP A 11 30.88 14.21 5.09
N SER A 12 29.57 14.12 5.32
CA SER A 12 29.04 13.33 6.43
C SER A 12 28.95 11.88 6.01
N SER A 13 30.03 11.13 6.20
CA SER A 13 30.05 9.71 5.84
C SER A 13 29.00 8.91 6.63
N ARG A 14 28.37 7.93 5.96
CA ARG A 14 27.40 6.98 6.57
C ARG A 14 27.92 6.33 7.86
N ARG A 15 29.25 6.21 7.98
CA ARG A 15 29.95 5.62 9.12
C ARG A 15 29.92 6.52 10.36
N ALA A 16 29.91 7.84 10.18
CA ALA A 16 29.76 8.80 11.28
C ALA A 16 28.35 8.73 11.88
N PHE A 17 27.32 8.67 11.02
CA PHE A 17 25.92 8.53 11.44
C PHE A 17 25.67 7.24 12.24
N VAL A 18 26.20 6.09 11.78
CA VAL A 18 26.07 4.82 12.50
C VAL A 18 26.76 4.86 13.87
N LYS A 19 27.89 5.55 13.99
CA LYS A 19 28.59 5.71 15.28
C LYS A 19 27.80 6.60 16.25
N SER A 20 27.12 7.64 15.78
CA SER A 20 26.27 8.49 16.63
C SER A 20 25.07 7.73 17.21
N LEU A 21 24.54 6.74 16.49
CA LEU A 21 23.41 5.93 16.96
C LEU A 21 23.81 4.97 18.11
N ALA A 22 25.04 4.47 18.10
CA ALA A 22 25.54 3.54 19.12
C ALA A 22 25.72 4.22 20.51
N ILE A 23 26.02 5.52 20.53
CA ILE A 23 26.20 6.28 21.78
C ILE A 23 24.84 6.58 22.45
N ALA A 24 23.75 6.71 21.68
CA ALA A 24 22.41 6.94 22.22
C ALA A 24 21.77 5.68 22.87
N ALA A 25 22.24 4.48 22.51
CA ALA A 25 21.70 3.22 23.03
C ALA A 25 22.17 2.89 24.47
N ALA A 26 23.30 3.42 24.91
CA ALA A 26 23.85 3.11 26.24
C ALA A 26 23.16 3.84 27.41
N ALA A 27 22.34 4.87 27.13
CA ALA A 27 21.75 5.73 28.14
C ALA A 27 20.26 5.44 28.45
N THR A 28 19.65 4.39 27.89
CA THR A 28 18.21 4.10 28.06
C THR A 28 17.93 2.76 28.71
N ASN A 29 18.54 2.51 29.87
CA ASN A 29 18.14 1.40 30.74
C ASN A 29 17.63 1.92 32.09
N PHE A 30 16.43 2.51 32.13
CA PHE A 30 15.58 2.45 33.32
C PHE A 30 14.10 2.55 32.91
N ASN A 31 13.41 1.42 33.07
CA ASN A 31 11.97 1.28 33.30
C ASN A 31 10.99 1.69 32.17
N ARG A 32 10.89 0.85 31.13
CA ARG A 32 9.65 0.80 30.32
C ARG A 32 8.58 0.05 31.11
N VAL A 33 7.78 0.80 31.87
CA VAL A 33 6.43 0.36 32.25
C VAL A 33 5.69 0.12 30.94
N VAL A 34 5.49 -1.14 30.58
CA VAL A 34 4.59 -1.52 29.50
C VAL A 34 3.18 -1.22 30.01
N ALA A 35 2.68 -0.02 29.76
CA ALA A 35 1.27 0.26 29.93
C ALA A 35 0.52 -0.77 29.06
N PRO A 36 -0.50 -1.47 29.57
CA PRO A 36 -1.31 -2.32 28.72
C PRO A 36 -1.88 -1.41 27.66
N VAL A 37 -1.57 -1.70 26.40
CA VAL A 37 -2.30 -1.11 25.27
C VAL A 37 -3.69 -1.70 25.42
N ALA A 38 -4.56 -0.99 26.15
CA ALA A 38 -5.97 -1.31 26.18
C ALA A 38 -6.36 -1.43 24.70
N ALA A 39 -6.85 -2.60 24.31
CA ALA A 39 -7.43 -2.83 23.00
C ALA A 39 -8.67 -1.93 22.94
N GLY A 40 -8.44 -0.64 22.69
CA GLY A 40 -9.46 0.33 22.43
C GLY A 40 -10.23 -0.24 21.26
N GLN A 41 -11.48 -0.59 21.54
CA GLN A 41 -12.44 -1.05 20.55
C GLN A 41 -12.30 -0.12 19.35
N ALA A 42 -11.67 -0.63 18.29
CA ALA A 42 -11.25 0.19 17.18
C ALA A 42 -12.51 0.92 16.72
N ARG A 43 -12.51 2.26 16.81
CA ARG A 43 -13.54 3.05 16.15
C ARG A 43 -13.55 2.53 14.73
N ARG A 44 -14.66 1.94 14.28
CA ARG A 44 -14.84 1.54 12.88
C ARG A 44 -14.47 2.79 12.09
N ASN A 45 -13.31 2.76 11.42
CA ASN A 45 -12.83 3.90 10.68
C ASN A 45 -13.94 4.24 9.68
N THR A 46 -14.42 5.48 9.71
CA THR A 46 -15.45 5.95 8.77
C THR A 46 -14.95 5.90 7.31
N ILE A 47 -13.64 5.73 7.12
CA ILE A 47 -12.97 5.71 5.83
C ILE A 47 -12.58 4.26 5.51
N LYS A 48 -13.07 3.76 4.38
CA LYS A 48 -12.69 2.45 3.83
C LYS A 48 -11.21 2.45 3.48
N LEU A 49 -10.48 1.44 3.94
CA LEU A 49 -9.09 1.21 3.57
C LEU A 49 -9.02 0.16 2.47
N GLY A 50 -8.13 0.35 1.50
CA GLY A 50 -8.00 -0.53 0.34
C GLY A 50 -6.70 -0.33 -0.43
N PHE A 51 -6.53 -1.12 -1.50
CA PHE A 51 -5.42 -0.98 -2.43
C PHE A 51 -5.87 -1.04 -3.89
N ASP A 52 -5.00 -0.54 -4.76
CA ASP A 52 -5.08 -0.63 -6.22
C ASP A 52 -4.30 -1.88 -6.69
N ASN A 53 -4.88 -2.72 -7.55
CA ASN A 53 -4.23 -3.93 -8.07
C ASN A 53 -2.86 -3.66 -8.72
N PHE A 54 -2.62 -2.47 -9.28
CA PHE A 54 -1.32 -2.10 -9.82
C PHE A 54 -0.20 -2.07 -8.77
N SER A 55 -0.54 -1.85 -7.50
CA SER A 55 0.41 -1.90 -6.37
C SER A 55 1.07 -3.27 -6.22
N VAL A 56 0.38 -4.33 -6.68
CA VAL A 56 0.81 -5.74 -6.57
C VAL A 56 0.86 -6.44 -7.92
N ARG A 57 0.92 -5.69 -9.04
CA ARG A 57 0.83 -6.27 -10.40
C ARG A 57 1.91 -7.30 -10.74
N ALA A 58 3.07 -7.23 -10.08
CA ALA A 58 4.18 -8.15 -10.34
C ALA A 58 3.86 -9.61 -9.98
N PHE A 59 2.82 -9.84 -9.18
CA PHE A 59 2.31 -11.19 -8.90
C PHE A 59 1.43 -11.75 -10.03
N GLU A 60 1.04 -10.92 -11.00
CA GLU A 60 0.20 -11.29 -12.15
C GLU A 60 -1.15 -11.92 -11.77
N TRP A 61 -1.63 -11.60 -10.56
CA TRP A 61 -2.88 -12.12 -10.03
C TRP A 61 -4.11 -11.55 -10.73
N LYS A 62 -5.12 -12.40 -10.90
CA LYS A 62 -6.44 -12.02 -11.40
C LYS A 62 -7.38 -11.66 -10.26
N ALA A 63 -8.52 -11.07 -10.61
CA ALA A 63 -9.53 -10.58 -9.66
C ALA A 63 -9.84 -11.57 -8.50
N PRO A 64 -10.02 -12.89 -8.71
CA PRO A 64 -10.25 -13.81 -7.60
C PRO A 64 -9.13 -13.84 -6.56
N GLN A 65 -7.87 -13.86 -7.01
CA GLN A 65 -6.70 -13.94 -6.12
C GLN A 65 -6.44 -12.60 -5.41
N LEU A 66 -6.73 -11.48 -6.07
CA LEU A 66 -6.64 -10.15 -5.47
C LEU A 66 -7.66 -9.99 -4.33
N LEU A 67 -8.87 -10.53 -4.49
CA LEU A 67 -9.88 -10.56 -3.42
C LEU A 67 -9.44 -11.44 -2.24
N ASP A 68 -8.85 -12.61 -2.51
CA ASP A 68 -8.30 -13.47 -1.46
C ASP A 68 -7.19 -12.74 -0.68
N TYR A 69 -6.28 -12.07 -1.39
CA TYR A 69 -5.21 -11.31 -0.77
C TYR A 69 -5.74 -10.14 0.06
N ALA A 70 -6.72 -9.39 -0.47
CA ALA A 70 -7.40 -8.32 0.26
C ALA A 70 -8.06 -8.81 1.56
N ALA A 71 -8.68 -9.99 1.54
CA ALA A 71 -9.21 -10.61 2.74
C ALA A 71 -8.13 -10.92 3.78
N THR A 72 -6.94 -11.40 3.36
CA THR A 72 -5.81 -11.64 4.29
C THR A 72 -5.32 -10.36 4.96
N LEU A 73 -5.36 -9.23 4.23
CA LEU A 73 -4.99 -7.91 4.73
C LEU A 73 -6.11 -7.25 5.57
N LYS A 74 -7.33 -7.79 5.55
CA LYS A 74 -8.51 -7.23 6.22
C LYS A 74 -8.82 -5.79 5.78
N VAL A 75 -8.70 -5.52 4.48
CA VAL A 75 -9.09 -4.24 3.88
C VAL A 75 -10.58 -4.25 3.52
N ASP A 76 -11.18 -3.07 3.42
CA ASP A 76 -12.61 -2.88 3.14
C ASP A 76 -12.91 -2.77 1.63
N THR A 77 -11.92 -2.38 0.82
CA THR A 77 -12.11 -2.13 -0.61
C THR A 77 -10.89 -2.46 -1.46
N VAL A 78 -11.12 -2.74 -2.74
CA VAL A 78 -10.08 -2.91 -3.76
C VAL A 78 -10.47 -2.12 -5.01
N LEU A 79 -9.50 -1.38 -5.56
CA LEU A 79 -9.60 -0.81 -6.91
C LEU A 79 -8.97 -1.79 -7.90
N LEU A 80 -9.81 -2.31 -8.80
CA LEU A 80 -9.41 -3.09 -9.97
C LEU A 80 -9.25 -2.12 -11.13
N SER A 81 -8.05 -1.55 -11.27
CA SER A 81 -7.75 -0.38 -12.09
C SER A 81 -7.90 -0.59 -13.58
N ASP A 82 -7.71 -1.81 -14.09
CA ASP A 82 -7.73 -2.11 -15.53
C ASP A 82 -8.63 -3.30 -15.86
N LEU A 83 -8.92 -3.50 -17.15
CA LEU A 83 -9.78 -4.59 -17.61
C LEU A 83 -9.06 -5.95 -17.70
N ASN A 84 -7.74 -5.97 -17.81
CA ASN A 84 -6.98 -7.21 -17.94
C ASN A 84 -6.91 -7.99 -16.62
N VAL A 85 -7.23 -7.37 -15.49
CA VAL A 85 -7.34 -8.03 -14.19
C VAL A 85 -8.47 -9.07 -14.13
N TYR A 86 -9.47 -8.95 -15.00
CA TYR A 86 -10.55 -9.91 -15.16
C TYR A 86 -10.15 -11.00 -16.16
N GLU A 87 -10.45 -12.27 -15.84
CA GLU A 87 -10.21 -13.38 -16.77
C GLU A 87 -11.23 -13.41 -17.92
N SER A 88 -12.44 -12.92 -17.66
CA SER A 88 -13.51 -12.77 -18.63
C SER A 88 -14.34 -11.54 -18.29
N HIS A 89 -15.05 -10.99 -19.27
CA HIS A 89 -16.00 -9.90 -19.11
C HIS A 89 -17.45 -10.37 -19.23
N ASP A 90 -17.68 -11.68 -19.29
CA ASP A 90 -19.01 -12.26 -19.39
C ASP A 90 -19.78 -12.04 -18.09
N GLU A 91 -21.08 -11.79 -18.21
CA GLU A 91 -21.96 -11.48 -17.09
C GLU A 91 -21.88 -12.53 -15.97
N ALA A 92 -21.83 -13.81 -16.34
CA ALA A 92 -21.74 -14.91 -15.39
C ALA A 92 -20.43 -14.87 -14.57
N TYR A 93 -19.30 -14.53 -15.20
CA TYR A 93 -18.02 -14.39 -14.50
C TYR A 93 -18.03 -13.18 -13.58
N LEU A 94 -18.47 -12.01 -14.06
CA LEU A 94 -18.51 -10.79 -13.27
C LEU A 94 -19.46 -10.90 -12.07
N LYS A 95 -20.58 -11.61 -12.22
CA LYS A 95 -21.47 -11.97 -11.10
C LYS A 95 -20.75 -12.80 -10.04
N ARG A 96 -19.94 -13.79 -10.42
CA ARG A 96 -19.14 -14.57 -9.46
C ARG A 96 -18.11 -13.73 -8.73
N ILE A 97 -17.42 -12.82 -9.42
CA ILE A 97 -16.47 -11.90 -8.80
C ILE A 97 -17.17 -11.00 -7.78
N ARG A 98 -18.33 -10.44 -8.14
CA ARG A 98 -19.16 -9.64 -7.22
C ARG A 98 -19.60 -10.44 -6.01
N SER A 99 -20.09 -11.67 -6.19
CA SER A 99 -20.50 -12.55 -5.09
C SER A 99 -19.33 -12.82 -4.15
N LYS A 100 -18.17 -13.21 -4.69
CA LYS A 100 -16.96 -13.44 -3.88
C LYS A 100 -16.57 -12.22 -3.05
N ALA A 101 -16.57 -11.03 -3.64
CA ALA A 101 -16.25 -9.80 -2.91
C ALA A 101 -17.27 -9.51 -1.80
N SER A 102 -18.57 -9.72 -2.07
CA SER A 102 -19.63 -9.60 -1.08
C SER A 102 -19.45 -10.57 0.10
N ASP A 103 -19.12 -11.83 -0.18
CA ASP A 103 -18.89 -12.85 0.84
C ASP A 103 -17.70 -12.51 1.74
N LEU A 104 -16.70 -11.82 1.18
CA LEU A 104 -15.51 -11.35 1.89
C LEU A 104 -15.72 -9.97 2.56
N GLY A 105 -16.85 -9.32 2.34
CA GLY A 105 -17.11 -7.96 2.85
C GLY A 105 -16.27 -6.87 2.19
N ILE A 106 -15.83 -7.08 0.95
CA ILE A 106 -14.95 -6.18 0.19
C ILE A 106 -15.75 -5.45 -0.88
N GLU A 107 -15.64 -4.11 -0.91
CA GLU A 107 -16.17 -3.31 -2.02
C GLU A 107 -15.19 -3.27 -3.20
N ILE A 108 -15.68 -3.56 -4.40
CA ILE A 108 -14.90 -3.42 -5.64
C ILE A 108 -15.19 -2.05 -6.26
N HIS A 109 -14.13 -1.29 -6.53
CA HIS A 109 -14.14 -0.22 -7.52
C HIS A 109 -13.55 -0.74 -8.83
N ALA A 110 -14.26 -0.53 -9.94
CA ALA A 110 -13.79 -0.91 -11.26
C ALA A 110 -13.24 0.30 -12.00
N GLY A 111 -12.01 0.19 -12.49
CA GLY A 111 -11.36 1.12 -13.39
C GLY A 111 -11.23 0.55 -14.80
N THR A 112 -11.02 1.43 -15.77
CA THR A 112 -10.67 1.11 -17.16
C THR A 112 -9.30 1.71 -17.52
N GLY A 113 -8.48 1.89 -16.49
CA GLY A 113 -7.19 2.57 -16.37
C GLY A 113 -7.17 4.01 -16.85
N SER A 114 -6.44 4.34 -17.91
CA SER A 114 -6.13 5.73 -18.25
C SER A 114 -7.22 6.43 -19.09
N ILE A 115 -7.58 7.65 -18.69
CA ILE A 115 -8.39 8.58 -19.52
C ILE A 115 -7.54 9.53 -20.36
N CYS A 116 -6.21 9.44 -20.26
CA CYS A 116 -5.30 10.35 -20.95
C CYS A 116 -5.29 10.06 -22.46
N PRO A 117 -5.59 11.04 -23.34
CA PRO A 117 -5.67 10.82 -24.79
C PRO A 117 -4.37 10.33 -25.44
N THR A 118 -3.23 10.56 -24.81
CA THR A 118 -1.91 10.17 -25.33
C THR A 118 -1.40 8.85 -24.76
N SER A 119 -2.12 8.24 -23.80
CA SER A 119 -1.74 6.96 -23.22
C SER A 119 -1.77 5.85 -24.27
N LYS A 120 -0.79 4.94 -24.21
CA LYS A 120 -0.78 3.71 -25.00
C LYS A 120 -1.41 2.53 -24.27
N THR A 121 -1.78 2.74 -23.01
CA THR A 121 -2.40 1.75 -22.13
C THR A 121 -3.71 2.31 -21.60
N PHE A 122 -4.78 1.53 -21.78
CA PHE A 122 -6.08 1.77 -21.16
C PHE A 122 -6.12 0.99 -19.87
#